data_AF-A0A934BKE4-F1
#
_entry.id   AF-A0A934BKE4-F1
#
_cell.length_a   1.000
_cell.length_b   1.000
_cell.length_c   1.000
_cell.angle_alpha   90.00
_cell.angle_beta   90.00
_cell.angle_gamma   90.00
#
_symmetry.space_group_name_H-M   'P 1'
#
loop_
_entity.id
_entity.type
_entity.pdbx_description
1 polymer ?
#
loop_
_entity_poly.entity_id
_entity_poly.type
_entity_poly.pdbx_seq_one_letter_code
_entity_poly.pdbx_strand_id
1 'polypeptide(L)'
;MNFDSKNRKRLTASANISLRERPKLQAAADARKQSVEQMLRAIYVEEVKRLLKPAGEFDSVDAIFEARKKREVQTTLQQKFDKRVDALLDR
;
A
#
# COMPACT_ATOMS: atom_id res chain seq x y z
N MET A 1 2.80 -6.21 -16.55
CA MET A 1 2.74 -4.92 -17.29
C MET A 1 4.10 -4.25 -17.18
N ASN A 2 4.80 -4.11 -18.30
CA ASN A 2 6.03 -3.31 -18.38
C ASN A 2 5.71 -1.83 -18.12
N PHE A 3 6.66 -1.05 -17.62
CA PHE A 3 7.16 0.15 -18.30
C PHE A 3 7.99 1.04 -17.35
N ASP A 4 9.24 1.19 -17.78
CA ASP A 4 10.14 2.32 -17.57
C ASP A 4 11.10 2.31 -16.37
N SER A 5 12.35 1.97 -16.68
CA SER A 5 13.55 2.06 -15.85
C SER A 5 14.10 3.49 -15.69
N LYS A 6 13.35 4.55 -16.08
CA LYS A 6 13.78 5.94 -15.88
C LYS A 6 13.02 6.72 -14.80
N ASN A 7 12.10 6.10 -14.06
CA ASN A 7 11.34 6.80 -13.01
C ASN A 7 11.62 6.24 -11.61
N ARG A 8 12.74 6.66 -10.99
CA ARG A 8 13.16 6.27 -9.62
C ARG A 8 12.24 6.80 -8.50
N LYS A 9 11.11 7.43 -8.84
CA LYS A 9 10.12 8.00 -7.92
C LYS A 9 8.81 7.18 -7.93
N ARG A 10 8.87 5.93 -7.46
CA ARG A 10 7.67 5.12 -7.19
C ARG A 10 7.75 4.56 -5.77
N LEU A 11 6.67 4.73 -5.02
CA LEU A 11 6.40 4.00 -3.79
C LEU A 11 5.67 2.72 -4.23
N THR A 12 5.95 1.64 -3.55
CA THR A 12 5.26 0.36 -3.78
C THR A 12 4.89 -0.25 -2.43
N ALA A 13 3.92 -1.14 -2.39
CA ALA A 13 3.72 -2.02 -1.25
C ALA A 13 3.33 -3.39 -1.77
N SER A 14 3.78 -4.43 -1.10
CA SER A 14 3.51 -5.82 -1.50
C SER A 14 3.16 -6.64 -0.28
N ALA A 15 2.00 -7.28 -0.26
CA ALA A 15 1.66 -8.25 0.78
C ALA A 15 2.03 -9.66 0.33
N ASN A 16 2.70 -10.39 1.21
CA ASN A 16 2.97 -11.82 1.02
C ASN A 16 1.78 -12.64 1.49
N ILE A 17 0.97 -13.09 0.55
CA ILE A 17 -0.27 -13.83 0.81
C ILE A 17 -0.07 -15.28 0.40
N SER A 18 -0.34 -16.22 1.30
CA SER A 18 -0.33 -17.65 1.01
C SER A 18 -1.57 -18.08 0.21
N LEU A 19 -1.48 -19.24 -0.46
CA LEU A 19 -2.61 -19.80 -1.22
C LEU A 19 -3.86 -20.05 -0.35
N ARG A 20 -3.67 -20.33 0.96
CA ARG A 20 -4.77 -20.55 1.91
C ARG A 20 -5.45 -19.25 2.34
N GLU A 21 -4.75 -18.12 2.24
CA GLU A 21 -5.24 -16.79 2.61
C GLU A 21 -5.93 -16.07 1.44
N ARG A 22 -5.57 -16.43 0.20
CA ARG A 22 -6.22 -15.92 -1.02
C ARG A 22 -7.76 -15.98 -1.01
N PRO A 23 -8.42 -17.09 -0.62
CA PRO A 23 -9.88 -17.13 -0.53
C PRO A 23 -10.45 -16.20 0.56
N LYS A 24 -9.73 -15.99 1.67
CA LYS A 24 -10.15 -15.03 2.71
C LYS A 24 -10.14 -13.59 2.19
N LEU A 25 -9.08 -13.22 1.47
CA LEU A 25 -8.99 -11.91 0.82
C LEU A 25 -10.05 -11.72 -0.27
N GLN A 26 -10.34 -12.78 -1.03
CA GLN A 26 -11.42 -12.75 -2.02
C GLN A 26 -12.78 -12.53 -1.34
N ALA A 27 -13.08 -13.27 -0.26
CA ALA A 27 -14.31 -13.07 0.50
C ALA A 27 -14.44 -11.65 1.08
N ALA A 28 -13.35 -11.08 1.58
CA ALA A 28 -13.33 -9.69 2.04
C ALA A 28 -13.58 -8.70 0.89
N ALA A 29 -13.10 -9.01 -0.33
CA ALA A 29 -13.31 -8.19 -1.53
C ALA A 29 -14.75 -8.26 -2.02
N ASP A 30 -15.32 -9.46 -2.03
CA ASP A 30 -16.71 -9.72 -2.38
C ASP A 30 -17.67 -9.01 -1.40
N ALA A 31 -17.37 -9.03 -0.09
CA ALA A 31 -18.13 -8.30 0.93
C ALA A 31 -18.14 -6.77 0.68
N ARG A 32 -17.08 -6.23 0.07
CA ARG A 32 -16.97 -4.82 -0.32
C ARG A 32 -17.43 -4.54 -1.75
N LYS A 33 -17.91 -5.55 -2.47
CA LYS A 33 -18.30 -5.47 -3.90
C LYS A 33 -17.16 -4.93 -4.79
N GLN A 34 -15.92 -5.29 -4.48
CA GLN A 34 -14.72 -4.85 -5.18
C GLN A 34 -13.84 -6.05 -5.55
N SER A 35 -12.96 -5.91 -6.54
CA SER A 35 -11.93 -6.91 -6.76
C SER A 35 -10.85 -6.83 -5.66
N VAL A 36 -10.15 -7.95 -5.40
CA VAL A 36 -9.01 -7.96 -4.46
C VAL A 36 -7.99 -6.90 -4.81
N GLU A 37 -7.70 -6.73 -6.10
CA GLU A 37 -6.78 -5.68 -6.58
C GLU A 37 -7.30 -4.27 -6.26
N GLN A 38 -8.59 -4.00 -6.51
CA GLN A 38 -9.19 -2.70 -6.21
C GLN A 38 -9.14 -2.39 -4.71
N MET A 39 -9.41 -3.38 -3.86
CA MET A 39 -9.36 -3.21 -2.42
C MET A 39 -7.93 -2.96 -1.94
N LEU A 40 -6.97 -3.77 -2.37
CA LEU A 40 -5.56 -3.58 -2.01
C LEU A 40 -5.03 -2.24 -2.51
N ARG A 41 -5.41 -1.83 -3.73
CA ARG A 41 -5.06 -0.51 -4.27
C ARG A 41 -5.68 0.61 -3.44
N ALA A 42 -6.93 0.47 -2.98
CA ALA A 42 -7.56 1.46 -2.12
C ALA A 42 -6.81 1.61 -0.79
N ILE A 43 -6.45 0.49 -0.15
CA ILE A 43 -5.65 0.50 1.09
C ILE A 43 -4.30 1.18 0.87
N TYR A 44 -3.61 0.81 -0.21
CA TYR A 44 -2.35 1.44 -0.57
C TYR A 44 -2.48 2.96 -0.75
N VAL A 45 -3.49 3.42 -1.49
CA VAL A 45 -3.73 4.85 -1.72
C VAL A 45 -4.06 5.58 -0.42
N GLU A 46 -4.85 4.97 0.46
CA GLU A 46 -5.16 5.56 1.78
C GLU A 46 -3.90 5.72 2.63
N GLU A 47 -3.04 4.70 2.68
CA GLU A 47 -1.81 4.77 3.48
C GLU A 47 -0.81 5.78 2.88
N VAL A 48 -0.73 5.89 1.55
CA VAL A 48 0.06 6.97 0.90
C VAL A 48 -0.50 8.34 1.26
N LYS A 49 -1.84 8.53 1.21
CA LYS A 49 -2.47 9.80 1.59
C LYS A 49 -2.22 10.16 3.06
N ARG A 50 -2.15 9.17 3.95
CA ARG A 50 -1.83 9.38 5.38
C ARG A 50 -0.40 9.84 5.63
N LEU A 51 0.51 9.64 4.68
CA LEU A 51 1.87 10.18 4.74
C LEU A 51 1.91 11.67 4.33
N LEU A 52 0.88 12.15 3.64
CA LEU A 52 0.77 13.52 3.19
C LEU A 52 0.01 14.38 4.21
N LYS A 53 0.32 15.67 4.27
CA LYS A 53 -0.45 16.63 5.06
C LYS A 53 -1.92 16.65 4.64
N PRO A 54 -2.86 16.85 5.58
CA PRO A 54 -2.65 17.27 6.98
C PRO A 54 -2.34 16.12 7.96
N ALA A 55 -2.45 14.85 7.53
CA ALA A 55 -2.31 13.70 8.42
C ALA A 55 -0.85 13.25 8.65
N GLY A 56 0.04 13.54 7.69
CA GLY A 56 1.43 13.11 7.71
C GLY A 56 2.45 14.25 7.64
N GLU A 57 3.72 13.86 7.54
CA GLU A 57 4.88 14.77 7.60
C GLU A 57 5.16 15.48 6.27
N PHE A 58 4.72 14.92 5.14
CA PHE A 58 5.14 15.38 3.81
C PHE A 58 4.10 16.28 3.14
N ASP A 59 4.56 17.36 2.51
CA ASP A 59 3.68 18.27 1.75
C ASP A 59 3.15 17.65 0.44
N SER A 60 3.94 16.78 -0.20
CA SER A 60 3.58 16.12 -1.45
C SER A 60 4.28 14.77 -1.60
N VAL A 61 3.81 13.97 -2.56
CA VAL A 61 4.46 12.70 -2.92
C VAL A 61 5.88 12.94 -3.43
N ASP A 62 6.13 14.07 -4.09
CA ASP A 62 7.48 14.44 -4.51
C ASP A 62 8.41 14.74 -3.32
N ALA A 63 7.89 15.43 -2.30
CA ALA A 63 8.66 15.71 -1.07
C ALA A 63 9.13 14.43 -0.36
N ILE A 64 8.34 13.34 -0.45
CA ILE A 64 8.74 12.01 0.05
C ILE A 64 10.01 11.48 -0.66
N PHE A 65 10.11 11.71 -1.97
CA PHE A 65 11.24 11.24 -2.77
C PHE A 65 12.46 12.16 -2.70
N GLU A 66 12.25 13.46 -2.48
CA GLU A 66 13.33 14.44 -2.33
C GLU A 66 13.99 14.35 -0.94
N ALA A 67 13.21 14.06 0.09
CA ALA A 67 13.76 13.75 1.40
C ALA A 67 14.56 12.43 1.32
N ARG A 68 15.77 12.40 1.88
CA ARG A 68 16.57 11.17 2.08
C ARG A 68 15.85 10.07 2.89
N LYS A 69 14.60 10.33 3.32
CA LYS A 69 13.68 9.46 4.03
C LYS A 69 12.90 8.47 3.14
N LYS A 70 13.10 8.43 1.81
CA LYS A 70 12.40 7.48 0.91
C LYS A 70 12.36 6.05 1.49
N ARG A 71 13.48 5.56 2.03
CA ARG A 71 13.57 4.22 2.62
C ARG A 71 12.68 4.08 3.85
N GLU A 72 12.69 5.05 4.74
CA GLU A 72 11.85 5.06 5.95
C GLU A 72 10.36 5.14 5.60
N VAL A 73 10.01 5.96 4.62
CA VAL A 73 8.62 6.09 4.14
C VAL A 73 8.16 4.79 3.49
N GLN A 74 9.00 4.19 2.66
CA GLN A 74 8.74 2.90 2.04
C GLN A 74 8.54 1.81 3.09
N THR A 75 9.39 1.74 4.12
CA THR A 75 9.25 0.78 5.23
C THR A 75 7.97 1.02 6.03
N THR A 76 7.66 2.27 6.35
CA THR A 76 6.44 2.63 7.09
C THR A 76 5.18 2.28 6.31
N LEU A 77 5.17 2.61 5.01
CA LEU A 77 4.07 2.29 4.10
C LEU A 77 3.85 0.78 4.02
N GLN A 78 4.94 0.01 3.87
CA GLN A 78 4.90 -1.44 3.83
C GLN A 78 4.33 -2.02 5.14
N GLN A 79 4.83 -1.59 6.30
CA GLN A 79 4.34 -2.06 7.61
C GLN A 79 2.85 -1.76 7.82
N LYS A 80 2.39 -0.56 7.47
CA LYS A 80 0.96 -0.21 7.61
C LYS A 80 0.09 -0.97 6.63
N PHE A 81 0.58 -1.17 5.40
CA PHE A 81 -0.10 -1.97 4.40
C PHE A 81 -0.24 -3.43 4.85
N ASP A 82 0.86 -4.05 5.30
CA ASP A 82 0.85 -5.42 5.82
C ASP A 82 -0.14 -5.55 6.99
N LYS A 83 -0.09 -4.64 7.97
CA LYS A 83 -1.03 -4.66 9.11
C LYS A 83 -2.49 -4.58 8.67
N ARG A 84 -2.81 -3.80 7.64
CA ARG A 84 -4.18 -3.72 7.09
C ARG A 84 -4.57 -5.00 6.36
N VAL A 85 -3.66 -5.61 5.62
CA VAL A 85 -3.90 -6.88 4.92
C VAL A 85 -4.05 -8.02 5.93
N ASP A 86 -3.22 -8.07 6.96
CA ASP A 86 -3.31 -9.05 8.05
C ASP A 86 -4.65 -8.93 8.78
N ALA A 87 -5.12 -7.70 9.03
CA ALA A 87 -6.44 -7.46 9.62
C ALA A 87 -7.60 -7.96 8.72
N LEU A 88 -7.43 -8.01 7.40
CA LEU A 88 -8.41 -8.60 6.48
C LEU A 88 -8.34 -10.13 6.44
N LEU A 89 -7.17 -10.68 6.77
CA LEU A 89 -6.91 -12.12 6.79
C LEU A 89 -7.22 -12.77 8.15
N ASP A 90 -7.51 -11.93 9.15
CA ASP A 90 -7.72 -12.32 10.55
C ASP A 90 -6.50 -13.11 11.08
N ARG A 91 -5.32 -12.48 10.95
CA ARG A 91 -4.03 -13.00 11.43
C ARG A 91 -3.55 -12.32 12.70
#